data_AF-A0A959PUG9-F1
#
_entry.id   AF-A0A959PUG9-F1
#
_cell.length_a   1.000
_cell.length_b   1.000
_cell.length_c   1.000
_cell.angle_alpha   90.00
_cell.angle_beta   90.00
_cell.angle_gamma   90.00
#
_symmetry.space_group_name_H-M   'P 1'
#
loop_
_entity.id
_entity.type
_entity.pdbx_description
1 polymer ?
#
loop_
_entity_poly.entity_id
_entity_poly.type
_entity_poly.pdbx_seq_one_letter_code
_entity_poly.pdbx_strand_id
1 'polypeptide(L)'
;MKKIFTLPFFLLFGLSLFAQLNMELRSTYQYNQRLNDVWGWTDPDDGTEYALVGTRTGTSIVSLADIENPNEVAFIPGPNSIWRDIKTWGDFVYVINETSNGVAVIDMTDAPDNITYFEWTPNIPDLGGTLSSCHNLYIDEFGFCYLTGCNLNSGGAIYVDVHSMPGQPAVVGWGPATYSHDIYARDNKMYTSEIYKGQFGVYDVSDKSNTIKLAGHNTPYNFTHNTWLNDAGDVIFTTDERGNAPVAAYDIADLDNIQLLDEFRPIATINRNVIPHNVHVWDNWLLVSYYTDGGIVVDASKPDNLIEVGNFDSFLGNDGGFSGAWGLYPFFPSQTVLVS
;
A
#
# COMPACT_ATOMS: atom_id res chain seq x y z
N MET A 1 -1.13 12.54 76.84
CA MET A 1 -1.78 12.83 75.55
C MET A 1 -0.77 12.59 74.44
N LYS A 2 -0.80 11.41 73.79
CA LYS A 2 -0.01 11.15 72.58
C LYS A 2 -0.97 11.30 71.39
N LYS A 3 -0.75 12.31 70.56
CA LYS A 3 -1.52 12.52 69.32
C LYS A 3 -0.98 11.55 68.27
N ILE A 4 -1.78 10.56 67.89
CA ILE A 4 -1.50 9.69 66.75
C ILE A 4 -1.99 10.44 65.51
N PHE A 5 -1.05 10.86 64.66
CA PHE A 5 -1.35 11.35 63.32
C PHE A 5 -1.43 10.16 62.38
N THR A 6 -2.62 9.85 61.90
CA THR A 6 -2.83 8.92 60.78
C THR A 6 -2.65 9.70 59.48
N LEU A 7 -1.57 9.39 58.75
CA LEU A 7 -1.33 9.88 57.40
C LEU A 7 -2.10 8.97 56.41
N PRO A 8 -3.04 9.48 55.60
CA PRO A 8 -3.73 8.64 54.61
C PRO A 8 -2.76 8.32 53.48
N PHE A 9 -2.52 7.04 53.25
CA PHE A 9 -1.74 6.53 52.13
C PHE A 9 -2.62 6.57 50.88
N PHE A 10 -2.45 7.60 50.04
CA PHE A 10 -3.06 7.64 48.71
C PHE A 10 -2.33 6.64 47.82
N LEU A 11 -3.00 5.53 47.49
CA LEU A 11 -2.59 4.65 46.39
C LEU A 11 -2.79 5.41 45.07
N LEU A 12 -1.69 5.92 44.50
CA LEU A 12 -1.63 6.33 43.10
C LEU A 12 -1.72 5.06 42.24
N PHE A 13 -2.91 4.77 41.72
CA PHE A 13 -3.05 3.89 40.57
C PHE A 13 -2.43 4.63 39.37
N GLY A 14 -1.24 4.19 38.95
CA GLY A 14 -0.69 4.59 37.66
C GLY A 14 -1.57 3.99 36.57
N LEU A 15 -2.41 4.80 35.95
CA LEU A 15 -3.03 4.46 34.68
C LEU A 15 -1.92 4.56 33.63
N SER A 16 -1.43 3.41 33.15
CA SER A 16 -0.63 3.37 31.94
C SER A 16 -1.56 3.70 30.77
N LEU A 17 -1.62 4.96 30.38
CA LEU A 17 -2.20 5.35 29.11
C LEU A 17 -1.16 5.01 28.04
N PHE A 18 -1.50 4.09 27.13
CA PHE A 18 -0.74 3.92 25.89
C PHE A 18 -1.04 5.14 25.02
N ALA A 19 -0.08 6.07 24.98
CA ALA A 19 -0.17 7.24 24.12
C ALA A 19 0.38 6.89 22.74
N GLN A 20 -0.29 7.37 21.69
CA GLN A 20 0.20 7.32 20.32
C GLN A 20 1.44 8.21 20.19
N LEU A 21 2.39 7.79 19.36
CA LEU A 21 3.59 8.57 19.10
C LEU A 21 3.34 9.46 17.87
N ASN A 22 3.38 10.78 18.04
CA ASN A 22 3.40 11.78 16.95
C ASN A 22 2.34 11.62 15.84
N MET A 23 1.27 10.86 16.07
CA MET A 23 0.09 10.74 15.20
C MET A 23 -1.16 11.00 16.03
N GLU A 24 -2.17 11.63 15.41
CA GLU A 24 -3.44 11.96 16.04
C GLU A 24 -4.59 11.56 15.12
N LEU A 25 -5.61 10.87 15.67
CA LEU A 25 -6.82 10.56 14.93
C LEU A 25 -7.61 11.83 14.65
N ARG A 26 -7.92 12.07 13.38
CA ARG A 26 -8.81 13.17 12.96
C ARG A 26 -10.28 12.75 12.98
N SER A 27 -10.62 11.70 12.25
CA SER A 27 -11.98 11.17 12.21
C SER A 27 -11.99 9.68 11.86
N THR A 28 -13.17 9.07 11.86
CA THR A 28 -13.34 7.68 11.43
C THR A 28 -14.63 7.53 10.67
N TYR A 29 -14.57 6.85 9.52
CA TYR A 29 -15.73 6.42 8.76
C TYR A 29 -15.94 4.91 8.95
N GLN A 30 -17.14 4.50 9.36
CA GLN A 30 -17.43 3.12 9.76
C GLN A 30 -18.12 2.33 8.64
N TYR A 31 -17.64 1.11 8.38
CA TYR A 31 -18.21 0.20 7.40
C TYR A 31 -18.85 -1.02 8.08
N ASN A 32 -19.91 -1.56 7.47
CA ASN A 32 -20.58 -2.80 7.91
C ASN A 32 -19.99 -4.08 7.28
N GLN A 33 -18.85 -3.95 6.61
CA GLN A 33 -18.11 -5.01 5.94
C GLN A 33 -16.62 -4.81 6.13
N ARG A 34 -15.85 -5.88 5.91
CA ARG A 34 -14.39 -5.82 5.97
C ARG A 34 -13.83 -4.95 4.85
N LEU A 35 -12.77 -4.24 5.18
CA LEU A 35 -11.94 -3.47 4.27
C LEU A 35 -10.68 -4.28 3.93
N ASN A 36 -9.99 -3.87 2.87
CA ASN A 36 -8.75 -4.51 2.46
C ASN A 36 -7.75 -3.58 1.75
N ASP A 37 -8.08 -2.31 1.51
CA ASP A 37 -7.14 -1.34 0.92
C ASP A 37 -7.69 0.08 1.06
N VAL A 38 -6.79 1.06 1.00
CA VAL A 38 -7.14 2.48 0.91
C VAL A 38 -6.14 3.24 0.06
N TRP A 39 -6.68 4.06 -0.83
CA TRP A 39 -5.92 5.00 -1.66
C TRP A 39 -6.54 6.39 -1.59
N GLY A 40 -5.89 7.38 -2.21
CA GLY A 40 -6.38 8.74 -2.27
C GLY A 40 -6.44 9.29 -3.68
N TRP A 41 -7.37 10.21 -3.88
CA TRP A 41 -7.44 11.08 -5.04
C TRP A 41 -7.69 12.51 -4.57
N THR A 42 -7.01 13.48 -5.18
CA THR A 42 -7.24 14.91 -4.93
C THR A 42 -7.76 15.51 -6.21
N ASP A 43 -8.93 16.14 -6.11
CA ASP A 43 -9.53 16.86 -7.22
C ASP A 43 -8.58 17.97 -7.70
N PRO A 44 -8.14 17.94 -8.97
CA PRO A 44 -7.20 18.93 -9.48
C PRO A 44 -7.81 20.33 -9.66
N ASP A 45 -9.13 20.46 -9.73
CA ASP A 45 -9.84 21.71 -9.96
C ASP A 45 -10.08 22.50 -8.66
N ASP A 46 -10.43 21.82 -7.57
CA ASP A 46 -10.76 22.48 -6.29
C ASP A 46 -9.92 22.05 -5.08
N GLY A 47 -9.09 21.01 -5.21
CA GLY A 47 -8.22 20.51 -4.15
C GLY A 47 -8.91 19.64 -3.11
N THR A 48 -10.17 19.26 -3.32
CA THR A 48 -10.89 18.34 -2.42
C THR A 48 -10.23 16.97 -2.43
N GLU A 49 -9.94 16.44 -1.24
CA GLU A 49 -9.36 15.11 -1.08
C GLU A 49 -10.47 14.06 -0.93
N TYR A 50 -10.26 12.89 -1.52
CA TYR A 50 -11.19 11.76 -1.51
C TYR A 50 -10.45 10.50 -1.09
N ALA A 51 -10.95 9.84 -0.04
CA ALA A 51 -10.53 8.50 0.31
C ALA A 51 -11.23 7.48 -0.59
N LEU A 52 -10.43 6.61 -1.22
CA LEU A 52 -10.87 5.51 -2.07
C LEU A 52 -10.69 4.22 -1.27
N VAL A 53 -11.78 3.60 -0.84
CA VAL A 53 -11.74 2.52 0.14
C VAL A 53 -12.19 1.20 -0.48
N GLY A 54 -11.30 0.20 -0.45
CA GLY A 54 -11.59 -1.16 -0.87
C GLY A 54 -12.50 -1.87 0.12
N THR A 55 -13.66 -2.32 -0.32
CA THR A 55 -14.62 -3.09 0.49
C THR A 55 -14.89 -4.46 -0.14
N ARG A 56 -15.46 -5.38 0.64
CA ARG A 56 -15.74 -6.74 0.16
C ARG A 56 -16.62 -6.79 -1.09
N THR A 57 -17.53 -5.84 -1.27
CA THR A 57 -18.50 -5.83 -2.39
C THR A 57 -18.31 -4.69 -3.39
N GLY A 58 -17.24 -3.89 -3.27
CA GLY A 58 -17.00 -2.78 -4.17
C GLY A 58 -16.00 -1.76 -3.63
N THR A 59 -16.01 -0.57 -4.18
CA THR A 59 -15.15 0.55 -3.79
C THR A 59 -16.01 1.69 -3.29
N SER A 60 -15.74 2.17 -2.08
CA SER A 60 -16.38 3.36 -1.53
C SER A 60 -15.54 4.60 -1.84
N ILE A 61 -16.19 5.70 -2.20
CA ILE A 61 -15.57 6.98 -2.49
C ILE A 61 -16.08 7.97 -1.45
N VAL A 62 -15.18 8.42 -0.58
CA VAL A 62 -15.49 9.24 0.59
C VAL A 62 -14.83 10.59 0.43
N SER A 63 -15.64 11.65 0.35
CA SER A 63 -15.13 13.02 0.34
C SER A 63 -14.61 13.40 1.73
N LEU A 64 -13.45 14.05 1.74
CA LEU A 64 -12.77 14.61 2.92
C LEU A 64 -12.85 16.14 2.96
N ALA A 65 -13.78 16.75 2.20
CA ALA A 65 -14.01 18.20 2.21
C ALA A 65 -14.27 18.74 3.63
N ASP A 66 -14.97 17.96 4.47
CA ASP A 66 -14.98 18.10 5.92
C ASP A 66 -14.30 16.87 6.55
N ILE A 67 -13.00 17.00 6.85
CA ILE A 67 -12.21 15.90 7.39
C ILE A 67 -12.71 15.42 8.77
N GLU A 68 -13.44 16.25 9.51
CA GLU A 68 -14.01 15.86 10.81
C GLU A 68 -15.30 15.04 10.63
N ASN A 69 -15.97 15.19 9.48
CA ASN A 69 -17.21 14.49 9.12
C ASN A 69 -17.14 13.92 7.69
N PRO A 70 -16.26 12.93 7.43
CA PRO A 70 -16.11 12.34 6.11
C PRO A 70 -17.43 11.74 5.61
N ASN A 71 -17.72 11.91 4.32
CA ASN A 71 -19.00 11.51 3.72
C ASN A 71 -18.81 10.67 2.46
N GLU A 72 -19.41 9.47 2.41
CA GLU A 72 -19.47 8.66 1.19
C GLU A 72 -20.33 9.37 0.13
N VAL A 73 -19.71 9.70 -1.01
CA VAL A 73 -20.37 10.37 -2.13
C VAL A 73 -20.77 9.38 -3.22
N ALA A 74 -20.09 8.24 -3.31
CA ALA A 74 -20.45 7.17 -4.23
C ALA A 74 -19.97 5.80 -3.72
N PHE A 75 -20.66 4.75 -4.17
CA PHE A 75 -20.24 3.36 -3.99
C PHE A 75 -20.27 2.66 -5.34
N ILE A 76 -19.11 2.17 -5.79
CA ILE A 76 -18.95 1.44 -7.05
C ILE A 76 -19.03 -0.06 -6.75
N PRO A 77 -20.12 -0.75 -7.14
CA PRO A 77 -20.24 -2.17 -6.85
C PRO A 77 -19.25 -2.99 -7.68
N GLY A 78 -18.70 -4.05 -7.09
CA GLY A 78 -17.79 -4.98 -7.74
C GLY A 78 -18.03 -6.43 -7.30
N PRO A 79 -17.33 -7.39 -7.91
CA PRO A 79 -17.45 -8.80 -7.54
C PRO A 79 -17.04 -9.03 -6.07
N ASN A 80 -17.62 -10.02 -5.41
CA ASN A 80 -17.26 -10.30 -4.02
C ASN A 80 -15.80 -10.74 -3.92
N SER A 81 -14.98 -9.97 -3.21
CA SER A 81 -13.55 -10.25 -3.01
C SER A 81 -13.12 -9.71 -1.64
N ILE A 82 -12.19 -10.38 -0.97
CA ILE A 82 -11.52 -9.81 0.21
C ILE A 82 -10.23 -9.07 -0.16
N TRP A 83 -9.91 -9.01 -1.47
CA TRP A 83 -8.76 -8.34 -2.04
C TRP A 83 -9.18 -7.41 -3.19
N ARG A 84 -8.69 -6.18 -3.12
CA ARG A 84 -8.76 -5.10 -4.09
C ARG A 84 -7.51 -4.26 -3.91
N ASP A 85 -7.03 -3.69 -4.99
CA ASP A 85 -5.98 -2.68 -4.94
C ASP A 85 -6.44 -1.53 -5.83
N ILE A 86 -6.09 -0.31 -5.41
CA ILE A 86 -6.61 0.92 -6.00
C ILE A 86 -5.43 1.83 -6.36
N LYS A 87 -5.43 2.37 -7.59
CA LYS A 87 -4.49 3.42 -8.01
C LYS A 87 -5.20 4.47 -8.85
N THR A 88 -4.62 5.66 -8.93
CA THR A 88 -5.17 6.82 -9.62
C THR A 88 -4.24 7.30 -10.73
N TRP A 89 -4.82 7.82 -11.82
CA TRP A 89 -4.11 8.53 -12.87
C TRP A 89 -4.99 9.62 -13.47
N GLY A 90 -4.60 10.88 -13.29
CA GLY A 90 -5.48 12.02 -13.58
C GLY A 90 -6.80 11.90 -12.81
N ASP A 91 -7.92 12.05 -13.51
CA ASP A 91 -9.28 11.95 -12.95
C ASP A 91 -9.83 10.52 -12.97
N PHE A 92 -8.99 9.51 -13.15
CA PHE A 92 -9.42 8.11 -13.22
C PHE A 92 -8.87 7.28 -12.08
N VAL A 93 -9.73 6.45 -11.51
CA VAL A 93 -9.38 5.43 -10.52
C VAL A 93 -9.44 4.06 -11.18
N TYR A 94 -8.40 3.27 -10.98
CA TYR A 94 -8.28 1.90 -11.47
C TYR A 94 -8.33 0.95 -10.28
N VAL A 95 -9.28 0.02 -10.29
CA VAL A 95 -9.48 -0.93 -9.20
C VAL A 95 -9.44 -2.36 -9.72
N ILE A 96 -8.56 -3.17 -9.14
CA ILE A 96 -8.48 -4.60 -9.42
C ILE A 96 -9.15 -5.42 -8.31
N ASN A 97 -9.32 -6.71 -8.55
CA ASN A 97 -9.62 -7.69 -7.52
C ASN A 97 -9.15 -9.09 -7.95
N GLU A 98 -9.05 -10.01 -6.98
CA GLU A 98 -8.56 -11.37 -7.23
C GLU A 98 -9.63 -12.36 -7.75
N THR A 99 -10.90 -11.94 -7.88
CA THR A 99 -11.98 -12.88 -8.22
C THR A 99 -12.46 -12.81 -9.67
N SER A 100 -12.89 -11.65 -10.16
CA SER A 100 -13.39 -11.51 -11.54
C SER A 100 -13.47 -10.05 -12.03
N ASN A 101 -14.03 -9.85 -13.23
CA ASN A 101 -14.40 -8.54 -13.80
C ASN A 101 -13.24 -7.60 -14.16
N GLY A 102 -12.00 -8.10 -14.21
CA GLY A 102 -10.85 -7.36 -14.73
C GLY A 102 -10.55 -6.11 -13.88
N VAL A 103 -10.43 -4.97 -14.55
CA VAL A 103 -10.14 -3.67 -13.92
C VAL A 103 -11.37 -2.78 -13.99
N ALA A 104 -11.90 -2.33 -12.85
CA ALA A 104 -12.88 -1.26 -12.85
C ALA A 104 -12.17 0.08 -13.10
N VAL A 105 -12.61 0.81 -14.12
CA VAL A 105 -12.15 2.16 -14.45
C VAL A 105 -13.25 3.11 -14.05
N ILE A 106 -13.00 3.93 -13.02
CA ILE A 106 -13.94 4.88 -12.45
C ILE A 106 -13.52 6.29 -12.90
N ASP A 107 -14.47 7.04 -13.43
CA ASP A 107 -14.31 8.42 -13.86
C ASP A 107 -14.72 9.38 -12.74
N MET A 108 -13.77 10.16 -12.26
CA MET A 108 -13.92 11.15 -11.18
C MET A 108 -14.03 12.59 -11.71
N THR A 109 -14.06 12.81 -13.03
CA THR A 109 -14.00 14.15 -13.65
C THR A 109 -15.10 15.10 -13.14
N ASP A 110 -16.31 14.56 -12.90
CA ASP A 110 -17.46 15.33 -12.39
C ASP A 110 -17.74 15.01 -10.90
N ALA A 111 -16.76 14.53 -10.13
CA ALA A 111 -16.93 14.28 -8.70
C ALA A 111 -17.19 15.60 -7.94
N PRO A 112 -18.01 15.57 -6.87
CA PRO A 112 -18.80 14.46 -6.37
C PRO A 112 -20.18 14.30 -7.06
N ASP A 113 -20.52 15.17 -8.02
CA ASP A 113 -21.87 15.27 -8.59
C ASP A 113 -22.24 14.07 -9.48
N ASN A 114 -21.29 13.56 -10.26
CA ASN A 114 -21.50 12.43 -11.17
C ASN A 114 -20.23 11.57 -11.29
N ILE A 115 -20.22 10.42 -10.63
CA ILE A 115 -19.15 9.43 -10.73
C ILE A 115 -19.66 8.24 -11.55
N THR A 116 -18.95 7.92 -12.62
CA THR A 116 -19.31 6.79 -13.52
C THR A 116 -18.19 5.77 -13.57
N TYR A 117 -18.48 4.57 -14.06
CA TYR A 117 -17.46 3.53 -14.19
C TYR A 117 -17.81 2.50 -15.26
N PHE A 118 -16.82 1.74 -15.69
CA PHE A 118 -16.99 0.52 -16.47
C PHE A 118 -15.94 -0.53 -16.10
N GLU A 119 -16.18 -1.78 -16.50
CA GLU A 119 -15.24 -2.89 -16.29
C GLU A 119 -14.43 -3.13 -17.57
N TRP A 120 -13.11 -2.97 -17.48
CA TRP A 120 -12.17 -3.25 -18.55
C TRP A 120 -11.65 -4.69 -18.46
N THR A 121 -12.04 -5.51 -19.44
CA THR A 121 -11.75 -6.95 -19.51
C THR A 121 -11.14 -7.33 -20.87
N PRO A 122 -9.92 -6.86 -21.18
CA PRO A 122 -9.30 -7.11 -22.48
C PRO A 122 -9.05 -8.60 -22.70
N ASN A 123 -9.28 -9.07 -23.93
CA ASN A 123 -8.77 -10.36 -24.39
C ASN A 123 -7.35 -10.18 -24.92
N ILE A 124 -6.40 -10.92 -24.35
CA ILE A 124 -4.97 -10.89 -24.70
C ILE A 124 -4.58 -12.31 -25.17
N PRO A 125 -4.80 -12.65 -26.45
CA PRO A 125 -4.55 -14.00 -26.96
C PRO A 125 -3.13 -14.52 -26.72
N ASP A 126 -2.14 -13.64 -26.81
CA ASP A 126 -0.72 -13.97 -26.60
C ASP A 126 -0.41 -14.40 -25.17
N LEU A 127 -1.25 -13.98 -24.21
CA LEU A 127 -1.20 -14.42 -22.81
C LEU A 127 -2.23 -15.50 -22.47
N GLY A 128 -2.95 -16.02 -23.46
CA GLY A 128 -3.83 -17.17 -23.33
C GLY A 128 -5.29 -16.86 -22.97
N GLY A 129 -5.74 -15.60 -22.99
CA GLY A 129 -7.17 -15.29 -22.87
C GLY A 129 -7.51 -13.92 -22.29
N THR A 130 -8.66 -13.85 -21.63
CA THR A 130 -9.21 -12.62 -21.06
C THR A 130 -8.62 -12.32 -19.68
N LEU A 131 -8.27 -11.05 -19.46
CA LEU A 131 -7.92 -10.54 -18.15
C LEU A 131 -9.18 -10.53 -17.26
N SER A 132 -9.14 -11.28 -16.16
CA SER A 132 -10.29 -11.42 -15.25
C SER A 132 -9.98 -11.03 -13.82
N SER A 133 -8.77 -11.28 -13.33
CA SER A 133 -8.39 -10.97 -11.95
C SER A 133 -6.89 -10.68 -11.86
N CYS A 134 -6.53 -9.84 -10.89
CA CYS A 134 -5.15 -9.48 -10.53
C CYS A 134 -5.05 -9.31 -9.02
N HIS A 135 -3.82 -9.37 -8.51
CA HIS A 135 -3.53 -9.16 -7.09
C HIS A 135 -3.25 -7.69 -6.76
N ASN A 136 -2.57 -6.99 -7.66
CA ASN A 136 -2.08 -5.63 -7.41
C ASN A 136 -1.95 -4.84 -8.73
N LEU A 137 -1.93 -3.51 -8.62
CA LEU A 137 -1.53 -2.61 -9.69
C LEU A 137 -0.67 -1.45 -9.16
N TYR A 138 0.22 -0.94 -10.01
CA TYR A 138 0.95 0.30 -9.78
C TYR A 138 0.95 1.15 -11.04
N ILE A 139 0.90 2.49 -10.92
CA ILE A 139 0.96 3.40 -12.07
C ILE A 139 2.18 4.30 -11.89
N ASP A 140 3.11 4.26 -12.85
CA ASP A 140 4.32 5.10 -12.82
C ASP A 140 4.04 6.54 -13.25
N GLU A 141 5.05 7.41 -13.10
CA GLU A 141 5.00 8.83 -13.44
C GLU A 141 4.80 9.14 -14.93
N PHE A 142 4.88 8.13 -15.80
CA PHE A 142 4.60 8.23 -17.23
C PHE A 142 3.20 7.72 -17.60
N GLY A 143 2.45 7.19 -16.63
CA GLY A 143 1.13 6.63 -16.80
C GLY A 143 1.14 5.27 -17.48
N PHE A 144 2.18 4.48 -17.23
CA PHE A 144 2.12 3.03 -17.41
C PHE A 144 1.61 2.39 -16.13
N CYS A 145 0.48 1.70 -16.25
CA CYS A 145 -0.08 0.83 -15.24
C CYS A 145 0.50 -0.58 -15.38
N TYR A 146 1.03 -1.10 -14.29
CA TYR A 146 1.63 -2.43 -14.17
C TYR A 146 0.66 -3.30 -13.38
N LEU A 147 0.02 -4.27 -14.04
CA LEU A 147 -0.88 -5.23 -13.39
C LEU A 147 -0.11 -6.48 -13.01
N THR A 148 -0.18 -6.94 -11.76
CA THR A 148 0.57 -8.11 -11.27
C THR A 148 -0.31 -9.12 -10.54
N GLY A 149 0.19 -10.34 -10.40
CA GLY A 149 -0.56 -11.45 -9.80
C GLY A 149 -1.83 -11.81 -10.58
N CYS A 150 -1.87 -11.48 -11.87
CA CYS A 150 -3.04 -11.71 -12.71
C CYS A 150 -3.25 -13.18 -13.08
N ASN A 151 -4.48 -13.50 -13.49
CA ASN A 151 -4.84 -14.82 -14.05
C ASN A 151 -4.08 -15.17 -15.35
N LEU A 152 -3.39 -14.19 -15.93
CA LEU A 152 -2.57 -14.29 -17.14
C LEU A 152 -1.07 -14.15 -16.81
N ASN A 153 -0.21 -14.46 -17.78
CA ASN A 153 1.26 -14.32 -17.68
C ASN A 153 1.90 -15.00 -16.43
N SER A 154 1.28 -16.06 -15.90
CA SER A 154 1.68 -16.71 -14.64
C SER A 154 1.81 -15.72 -13.45
N GLY A 155 1.02 -14.65 -13.45
CA GLY A 155 1.06 -13.57 -12.47
C GLY A 155 2.22 -12.60 -12.62
N GLY A 156 3.01 -12.69 -13.70
CA GLY A 156 3.98 -11.67 -14.08
C GLY A 156 3.32 -10.39 -14.58
N ALA A 157 4.07 -9.30 -14.59
CA ALA A 157 3.55 -7.97 -14.90
C ALA A 157 2.98 -7.87 -16.32
N ILE A 158 1.82 -7.22 -16.46
CA ILE A 158 1.22 -6.80 -17.72
C ILE A 158 1.25 -5.27 -17.75
N TYR A 159 1.72 -4.69 -18.86
CA TYR A 159 1.89 -3.26 -19.02
C TYR A 159 0.71 -2.66 -19.77
N VAL A 160 0.11 -1.64 -19.19
CA VAL A 160 -1.09 -0.96 -19.68
C VAL A 160 -0.81 0.53 -19.76
N ASP A 161 -1.01 1.14 -20.92
CA ASP A 161 -0.99 2.59 -21.07
C ASP A 161 -2.34 3.17 -20.61
N VAL A 162 -2.29 4.05 -19.61
CA VAL A 162 -3.43 4.82 -19.10
C VAL A 162 -3.28 6.33 -19.33
N HIS A 163 -2.19 6.75 -19.98
CA HIS A 163 -1.87 8.15 -20.24
C HIS A 163 -2.35 8.62 -21.61
N SER A 164 -2.10 7.84 -22.67
CA SER A 164 -2.34 8.30 -24.05
C SER A 164 -3.82 8.60 -24.32
N MET A 165 -4.71 7.86 -23.68
CA MET A 165 -6.16 8.08 -23.69
C MET A 165 -6.71 7.85 -22.28
N PRO A 166 -6.73 8.88 -21.40
CA PRO A 166 -7.20 8.73 -20.03
C PRO A 166 -8.61 8.13 -19.98
N GLY A 167 -8.82 7.17 -19.06
CA GLY A 167 -10.05 6.41 -18.95
C GLY A 167 -10.23 5.30 -19.99
N GLN A 168 -9.29 5.13 -20.93
CA GLN A 168 -9.33 4.08 -21.96
C GLN A 168 -8.01 3.28 -21.97
N PRO A 169 -7.79 2.40 -20.96
CA PRO A 169 -6.59 1.61 -20.84
C PRO A 169 -6.32 0.72 -22.07
N ALA A 170 -5.05 0.61 -22.46
CA ALA A 170 -4.60 -0.23 -23.57
C ALA A 170 -3.38 -1.07 -23.18
N VAL A 171 -3.42 -2.38 -23.45
CA VAL A 171 -2.26 -3.25 -23.22
C VAL A 171 -1.15 -2.90 -24.21
N VAL A 172 0.06 -2.64 -23.71
CA VAL A 172 1.24 -2.26 -24.52
C VAL A 172 2.38 -3.27 -24.45
N GLY A 173 2.33 -4.22 -23.52
CA GLY A 173 3.33 -5.27 -23.37
C GLY A 173 3.17 -6.06 -22.08
N TRP A 174 4.15 -6.90 -21.78
CA TRP A 174 4.21 -7.66 -20.54
C TRP A 174 5.66 -8.05 -20.23
N GLY A 175 5.93 -8.25 -18.95
CA GLY A 175 7.23 -8.70 -18.47
C GLY A 175 7.38 -10.23 -18.50
N PRO A 176 8.51 -10.75 -18.00
CA PRO A 176 8.71 -12.19 -17.85
C PRO A 176 7.60 -12.84 -17.01
N ALA A 177 7.28 -14.11 -17.31
CA ALA A 177 6.29 -14.91 -16.59
C ALA A 177 6.82 -15.36 -15.21
N THR A 178 7.11 -14.39 -14.34
CA THR A 178 7.48 -14.57 -12.93
C THR A 178 6.43 -13.90 -12.08
N TYR A 179 5.76 -14.66 -11.22
CA TYR A 179 4.75 -14.13 -10.31
C TYR A 179 5.31 -12.96 -9.49
N SER A 180 4.64 -11.82 -9.57
CA SER A 180 4.88 -10.65 -8.73
C SER A 180 3.63 -10.41 -7.89
N HIS A 181 3.80 -10.35 -6.58
CA HIS A 181 2.73 -10.08 -5.63
C HIS A 181 2.35 -8.60 -5.65
N ASP A 182 3.37 -7.76 -5.59
CA ASP A 182 3.28 -6.30 -5.59
C ASP A 182 4.40 -5.74 -6.49
N ILE A 183 4.37 -4.45 -6.78
CA ILE A 183 5.27 -3.79 -7.71
C ILE A 183 5.38 -2.30 -7.41
N TYR A 184 6.60 -1.77 -7.53
CA TYR A 184 6.87 -0.34 -7.59
C TYR A 184 7.59 -0.04 -8.91
N ALA A 185 7.29 1.08 -9.56
CA ALA A 185 7.96 1.47 -10.79
C ALA A 185 8.31 2.96 -10.77
N ARG A 186 9.51 3.30 -11.22
CA ARG A 186 10.00 4.67 -11.39
C ARG A 186 11.17 4.69 -12.35
N ASP A 187 11.30 5.74 -13.15
CA ASP A 187 12.44 5.99 -14.03
C ASP A 187 12.74 4.81 -14.97
N ASN A 188 11.68 4.26 -15.58
CA ASN A 188 11.72 3.09 -16.46
C ASN A 188 12.31 1.83 -15.80
N LYS A 189 12.30 1.75 -14.47
CA LYS A 189 12.62 0.54 -13.72
C LYS A 189 11.38 0.03 -13.03
N MET A 190 11.31 -1.28 -12.96
CA MET A 190 10.28 -2.02 -12.28
C MET A 190 10.93 -2.84 -11.15
N TYR A 191 10.42 -2.66 -9.95
CA TYR A 191 10.84 -3.33 -8.72
C TYR A 191 9.73 -4.28 -8.29
N THR A 192 9.94 -5.58 -8.43
CA THR A 192 8.91 -6.60 -8.20
C THR A 192 9.07 -7.24 -6.83
N SER A 193 7.95 -7.55 -6.19
CA SER A 193 7.91 -8.39 -4.99
C SER A 193 7.60 -9.84 -5.39
N GLU A 194 8.62 -10.66 -5.60
CA GLU A 194 8.47 -12.04 -6.09
C GLU A 194 8.22 -13.00 -4.91
N ILE A 195 7.07 -12.85 -4.22
CA ILE A 195 6.76 -13.48 -2.91
C ILE A 195 7.03 -14.99 -2.86
N TYR A 196 6.76 -15.73 -3.95
CA TYR A 196 6.99 -17.18 -4.00
C TYR A 196 8.46 -17.57 -4.21
N LYS A 197 9.28 -16.66 -4.75
CA LYS A 197 10.74 -16.81 -4.82
C LYS A 197 11.43 -16.23 -3.59
N GLY A 198 10.73 -15.40 -2.81
CA GLY A 198 11.24 -14.79 -1.59
C GLY A 198 12.32 -13.75 -1.85
N GLN A 199 12.20 -13.00 -2.94
CA GLN A 199 13.13 -11.96 -3.34
C GLN A 199 12.39 -10.75 -3.92
N PHE A 200 13.05 -9.60 -3.89
CA PHE A 200 12.70 -8.55 -4.85
C PHE A 200 13.45 -8.73 -6.16
N GLY A 201 12.88 -8.26 -7.27
CA GLY A 201 13.52 -8.21 -8.58
C GLY A 201 13.63 -6.80 -9.10
N VAL A 202 14.68 -6.50 -9.87
CA VAL A 202 14.88 -5.20 -10.54
C VAL A 202 14.94 -5.44 -12.04
N TYR A 203 14.12 -4.72 -12.79
CA TYR A 203 13.98 -4.87 -14.24
C TYR A 203 14.05 -3.51 -14.94
N ASP A 204 14.71 -3.45 -16.09
CA ASP A 204 14.60 -2.36 -17.04
C ASP A 204 13.34 -2.59 -17.89
N VAL A 205 12.45 -1.61 -17.87
CA VAL A 205 11.17 -1.59 -18.60
C VAL A 205 11.07 -0.37 -19.53
N SER A 206 12.19 0.23 -19.92
CA SER A 206 12.23 1.34 -20.88
C SER A 206 11.62 0.96 -22.24
N ASP A 207 11.82 -0.29 -22.66
CA ASP A 207 11.11 -0.92 -23.76
C ASP A 207 10.08 -1.91 -23.21
N LYS A 208 8.79 -1.52 -23.25
CA LYS A 208 7.67 -2.35 -22.76
C LYS A 208 7.50 -3.65 -23.57
N SER A 209 8.13 -3.77 -24.74
CA SER A 209 8.14 -5.01 -25.53
C SER A 209 9.34 -5.93 -25.22
N ASN A 210 10.35 -5.42 -24.50
CA ASN A 210 11.58 -6.14 -24.18
C ASN A 210 12.08 -5.80 -22.76
N THR A 211 11.47 -6.44 -21.77
CA THR A 211 11.86 -6.29 -20.36
C THR A 211 13.14 -7.04 -20.05
N ILE A 212 14.10 -6.36 -19.44
CA ILE A 212 15.42 -6.93 -19.10
C ILE A 212 15.54 -7.04 -17.59
N LYS A 213 15.79 -8.25 -17.07
CA LYS A 213 16.12 -8.43 -15.65
C LYS A 213 17.53 -7.89 -15.38
N LEU A 214 17.63 -6.97 -14.43
CA LEU A 214 18.90 -6.40 -13.97
C LEU A 214 19.43 -7.14 -12.74
N ALA A 215 18.58 -7.38 -11.74
CA ALA A 215 18.97 -8.05 -10.50
C ALA A 215 17.81 -8.77 -9.82
N GLY A 216 18.13 -9.55 -8.79
CA GLY A 216 17.19 -10.04 -7.80
C GLY A 216 17.92 -10.40 -6.52
N HIS A 217 17.28 -10.18 -5.37
CA HIS A 217 17.91 -10.37 -4.06
C HIS A 217 16.90 -10.87 -3.03
N ASN A 218 17.26 -11.96 -2.34
CA ASN A 218 16.41 -12.56 -1.31
C ASN A 218 16.22 -11.63 -0.11
N THR A 219 15.00 -11.58 0.42
CA THR A 219 14.66 -10.81 1.63
C THR A 219 14.76 -11.69 2.88
N PRO A 220 14.77 -11.12 4.11
CA PRO A 220 15.23 -11.83 5.30
C PRO A 220 14.40 -13.08 5.62
N TYR A 221 13.10 -13.09 5.31
CA TYR A 221 12.17 -14.19 5.56
C TYR A 221 11.76 -14.92 4.27
N ASN A 222 12.38 -14.58 3.13
CA ASN A 222 12.09 -15.12 1.81
C ASN A 222 10.58 -15.09 1.50
N PHE A 223 9.92 -13.97 1.78
CA PHE A 223 8.50 -13.79 1.53
C PHE A 223 8.17 -12.34 1.16
N THR A 224 8.95 -11.78 0.22
CA THR A 224 8.86 -10.38 -0.21
C THR A 224 7.45 -10.06 -0.67
N HIS A 225 6.77 -9.24 0.11
CA HIS A 225 5.39 -8.86 -0.10
C HIS A 225 5.29 -7.54 -0.87
N ASN A 226 6.02 -6.52 -0.40
CA ASN A 226 6.00 -5.17 -0.97
C ASN A 226 7.43 -4.62 -1.08
N THR A 227 7.63 -3.73 -2.07
CA THR A 227 8.88 -3.00 -2.29
C THR A 227 8.56 -1.53 -2.56
N TRP A 228 9.44 -0.62 -2.13
CA TRP A 228 9.35 0.80 -2.46
C TRP A 228 10.74 1.45 -2.43
N LEU A 229 10.99 2.43 -3.30
CA LEU A 229 12.29 3.06 -3.48
C LEU A 229 12.38 4.43 -2.78
N ASN A 230 13.54 4.75 -2.21
CA ASN A 230 13.82 6.11 -1.73
C ASN A 230 13.89 7.11 -2.90
N ASP A 231 13.84 8.42 -2.62
CA ASP A 231 13.87 9.44 -3.68
C ASP A 231 15.19 9.47 -4.48
N ALA A 232 16.32 9.16 -3.83
CA ALA A 232 17.62 9.10 -4.50
C ALA A 232 17.76 7.92 -5.48
N GLY A 233 16.92 6.89 -5.34
CA GLY A 233 16.89 5.73 -6.24
C GLY A 233 17.97 4.68 -5.97
N ASP A 234 18.67 4.80 -4.84
CA ASP A 234 19.78 3.94 -4.43
C ASP A 234 19.45 3.04 -3.24
N VAL A 235 18.30 3.23 -2.58
CA VAL A 235 17.85 2.35 -1.49
C VAL A 235 16.43 1.86 -1.74
N ILE A 236 16.25 0.55 -1.65
CA ILE A 236 14.95 -0.11 -1.69
C ILE A 236 14.56 -0.60 -0.30
N PHE A 237 13.30 -0.37 0.07
CA PHE A 237 12.68 -0.89 1.28
C PHE A 237 11.76 -2.05 0.93
N THR A 238 11.74 -3.07 1.78
CA THR A 238 10.92 -4.27 1.57
C THR A 238 10.20 -4.68 2.83
N THR A 239 9.03 -5.28 2.68
CA THR A 239 8.36 -6.04 3.74
C THR A 239 8.30 -7.52 3.36
N ASP A 240 8.43 -8.38 4.35
CA ASP A 240 8.03 -9.78 4.24
C ASP A 240 6.76 -9.97 5.05
N GLU A 241 5.65 -10.39 4.44
CA GLU A 241 4.36 -10.51 5.12
C GLU A 241 4.27 -11.80 5.96
N ARG A 242 5.11 -11.85 6.99
CA ARG A 242 5.20 -12.96 7.95
C ARG A 242 5.35 -12.44 9.37
N GLY A 243 4.93 -13.27 10.32
CA GLY A 243 5.06 -12.97 11.74
C GLY A 243 6.52 -12.71 12.13
N ASN A 244 6.76 -11.57 12.79
CA ASN A 244 8.06 -11.06 13.22
C ASN A 244 9.02 -10.66 12.09
N ALA A 245 8.56 -10.61 10.84
CA ALA A 245 9.38 -10.12 9.75
C ALA A 245 9.68 -8.62 9.90
N PRO A 246 10.84 -8.16 9.40
CA PRO A 246 11.20 -6.75 9.44
C PRO A 246 10.64 -5.97 8.26
N VAL A 247 10.64 -4.64 8.38
CA VAL A 247 10.87 -3.76 7.23
C VAL A 247 12.39 -3.71 7.02
N ALA A 248 12.88 -4.10 5.86
CA ALA A 248 14.31 -4.15 5.57
C ALA A 248 14.69 -3.08 4.54
N ALA A 249 15.89 -2.48 4.69
CA ALA A 249 16.46 -1.52 3.77
C ALA A 249 17.70 -2.11 3.07
N TYR A 250 17.82 -1.90 1.76
CA TYR A 250 18.94 -2.39 0.97
C TYR A 250 19.54 -1.28 0.11
N ASP A 251 20.87 -1.17 0.10
CA ASP A 251 21.61 -0.40 -0.90
C ASP A 251 21.61 -1.16 -2.23
N ILE A 252 21.12 -0.50 -3.27
CA ILE A 252 21.02 -1.00 -4.65
C ILE A 252 21.75 -0.09 -5.66
N ALA A 253 22.63 0.81 -5.20
CA ALA A 253 23.43 1.67 -6.09
C ALA A 253 24.29 0.85 -7.06
N ASP A 254 24.77 -0.31 -6.61
CA ASP A 254 25.42 -1.34 -7.41
C ASP A 254 24.59 -2.63 -7.38
N LEU A 255 23.88 -2.89 -8.48
CA LEU A 255 22.99 -4.06 -8.61
C LEU A 255 23.74 -5.41 -8.61
N ASP A 256 25.06 -5.41 -8.87
CA ASP A 256 25.90 -6.60 -8.74
C ASP A 256 26.36 -6.85 -7.29
N ASN A 257 26.17 -5.86 -6.40
CA ASN A 257 26.60 -5.90 -5.00
C ASN A 257 25.57 -5.27 -4.04
N ILE A 258 24.32 -5.74 -4.10
CA ILE A 258 23.25 -5.31 -3.20
C ILE A 258 23.62 -5.64 -1.74
N GLN A 259 23.47 -4.67 -0.83
CA GLN A 259 23.77 -4.84 0.60
C GLN A 259 22.55 -4.56 1.48
N LEU A 260 22.27 -5.44 2.43
CA LEU A 260 21.33 -5.14 3.53
C LEU A 260 21.95 -4.05 4.42
N LEU A 261 21.21 -2.96 4.64
CA LEU A 261 21.61 -1.84 5.47
C LEU A 261 21.08 -1.97 6.89
N ASP A 262 19.78 -2.16 7.04
CA ASP A 262 19.13 -2.26 8.35
C ASP A 262 17.79 -3.04 8.28
N GLU A 263 17.31 -3.45 9.45
CA GLU A 263 16.02 -4.09 9.67
C GLU A 263 15.26 -3.43 10.81
N PHE A 264 14.11 -2.84 10.50
CA PHE A 264 13.20 -2.29 11.49
C PHE A 264 12.15 -3.31 11.94
N ARG A 265 11.91 -3.37 13.26
CA ARG A 265 10.76 -4.03 13.89
C ARG A 265 10.27 -3.15 15.05
N PRO A 266 8.95 -3.05 15.29
CA PRO A 266 8.44 -2.26 16.41
C PRO A 266 8.91 -2.85 17.74
N ILE A 267 9.59 -2.05 18.56
CA ILE A 267 10.19 -2.51 19.83
C ILE A 267 9.10 -2.92 20.82
N ALA A 268 7.97 -2.21 20.81
CA ALA A 268 6.85 -2.45 21.70
C ALA A 268 6.24 -3.86 21.55
N THR A 269 6.35 -4.44 20.35
CA THR A 269 5.72 -5.71 19.98
C THR A 269 6.68 -6.74 19.42
N ILE A 270 7.98 -6.52 19.63
CA ILE A 270 9.01 -7.45 19.17
C ILE A 270 8.76 -8.87 19.68
N ASN A 271 8.89 -9.86 18.79
CA ASN A 271 8.61 -11.28 19.05
C ASN A 271 7.16 -11.62 19.41
N ARG A 272 6.19 -10.72 19.18
CA ARG A 272 4.76 -10.97 19.38
C ARG A 272 4.01 -11.36 18.10
N ASN A 273 4.74 -11.73 17.06
CA ASN A 273 4.21 -12.25 15.79
C ASN A 273 3.39 -11.24 14.97
N VAL A 274 3.64 -9.93 15.17
CA VAL A 274 3.14 -8.84 14.32
C VAL A 274 3.72 -8.92 12.91
N ILE A 275 3.01 -8.38 11.92
CA ILE A 275 3.28 -8.59 10.50
C ILE A 275 3.32 -7.24 9.80
N PRO A 276 4.44 -6.83 9.17
CA PRO A 276 4.43 -5.71 8.23
C PRO A 276 3.71 -6.11 6.95
N HIS A 277 2.86 -5.22 6.43
CA HIS A 277 2.14 -5.41 5.18
C HIS A 277 2.76 -4.57 4.05
N ASN A 278 2.39 -3.31 3.87
CA ASN A 278 3.00 -2.43 2.85
C ASN A 278 3.89 -1.37 3.50
N VAL A 279 4.98 -1.01 2.81
CA VAL A 279 5.77 0.18 3.09
C VAL A 279 5.62 1.18 1.95
N HIS A 280 5.34 2.43 2.30
CA HIS A 280 5.36 3.57 1.39
C HIS A 280 6.46 4.53 1.80
N VAL A 281 7.25 5.02 0.84
CA VAL A 281 8.21 6.10 1.10
C VAL A 281 7.52 7.43 0.84
N TRP A 282 7.61 8.34 1.80
CA TRP A 282 7.23 9.75 1.67
C TRP A 282 8.39 10.61 2.18
N ASP A 283 9.13 11.21 1.25
CA ASP A 283 10.42 11.86 1.49
C ASP A 283 11.41 10.91 2.24
N ASN A 284 11.74 11.25 3.48
CA ASN A 284 12.61 10.44 4.35
C ASN A 284 11.84 9.52 5.31
N TRP A 285 10.52 9.44 5.19
CA TRP A 285 9.67 8.67 6.09
C TRP A 285 9.18 7.40 5.39
N LEU A 286 9.20 6.29 6.12
CA LEU A 286 8.50 5.08 5.75
C LEU A 286 7.17 5.06 6.50
N LEU A 287 6.06 4.98 5.76
CA LEU A 287 4.75 4.71 6.31
C LEU A 287 4.42 3.25 6.09
N VAL A 288 4.26 2.53 7.19
CA VAL A 288 4.14 1.07 7.17
C VAL A 288 2.82 0.65 7.77
N SER A 289 1.99 -0.02 6.97
CA SER A 289 0.81 -0.71 7.49
C SER A 289 1.25 -2.00 8.15
N TYR A 290 0.85 -2.18 9.40
CA TYR A 290 1.44 -3.18 10.30
C TYR A 290 0.37 -4.07 10.96
N TYR A 291 -0.74 -4.32 10.26
CA TYR A 291 -1.87 -5.10 10.74
C TYR A 291 -2.24 -4.74 12.18
N THR A 292 -1.93 -5.63 13.13
CA THR A 292 -2.35 -5.49 14.53
C THR A 292 -1.63 -4.38 15.27
N ASP A 293 -0.52 -3.86 14.74
CA ASP A 293 0.18 -2.70 15.31
C ASP A 293 -0.31 -1.37 14.70
N GLY A 294 -1.29 -1.43 13.79
CA GLY A 294 -1.84 -0.26 13.13
C GLY A 294 -0.86 0.37 12.13
N GLY A 295 -0.78 1.69 12.12
CA GLY A 295 0.14 2.43 11.25
C GLY A 295 1.40 2.87 11.98
N ILE A 296 2.56 2.70 11.35
CA ILE A 296 3.87 3.09 11.91
C ILE A 296 4.61 4.00 10.93
N VAL A 297 5.24 5.05 11.47
CA VAL A 297 6.10 5.97 10.73
C VAL A 297 7.55 5.79 11.20
N VAL A 298 8.45 5.55 10.25
CA VAL A 298 9.87 5.30 10.49
C VAL A 298 10.71 6.35 9.78
N ASP A 299 11.65 6.98 10.48
CA ASP A 299 12.71 7.81 9.90
C ASP A 299 13.70 6.93 9.15
N ALA A 300 13.81 7.15 7.85
CA ALA A 300 14.77 6.52 6.95
C ALA A 300 15.74 7.53 6.32
N SER A 301 15.90 8.73 6.88
CA SER A 301 16.93 9.69 6.45
C SER A 301 18.35 9.13 6.57
N LYS A 302 18.54 8.10 7.41
CA LYS A 302 19.71 7.23 7.47
C LYS A 302 19.26 5.78 7.30
N PRO A 303 19.27 5.23 6.07
CA PRO A 303 18.74 3.90 5.81
C PRO A 303 19.49 2.74 6.48
N ASP A 304 20.68 2.99 7.02
CA ASP A 304 21.47 2.08 7.87
C ASP A 304 21.11 2.16 9.36
N ASN A 305 20.11 2.97 9.73
CA ASN A 305 19.60 3.13 11.09
C ASN A 305 18.16 3.67 11.07
N LEU A 306 17.21 2.77 10.86
CA LEU A 306 15.77 3.03 10.83
C LEU A 306 15.21 3.24 12.24
N ILE A 307 14.46 4.33 12.44
CA ILE A 307 13.93 4.69 13.76
C ILE A 307 12.43 4.96 13.69
N GLU A 308 11.64 4.29 14.53
CA GLU A 308 10.23 4.64 14.72
C GLU A 308 10.11 6.06 15.29
N VAL A 309 9.34 6.91 14.61
CA VAL A 309 9.06 8.29 15.02
C VAL A 309 7.58 8.60 15.15
N GLY A 310 6.71 7.71 14.70
CA GLY A 310 5.27 7.85 14.86
C GLY A 310 4.54 6.52 14.82
N ASN A 311 3.41 6.42 15.51
CA ASN A 311 2.52 5.26 15.44
C ASN A 311 1.08 5.62 15.78
N PHE A 312 0.15 4.86 15.22
CA PHE A 312 -1.26 4.87 15.53
C PHE A 312 -1.81 3.45 15.56
N ASP A 313 -2.11 2.93 16.75
CA ASP A 313 -2.78 1.64 16.92
C ASP A 313 -4.26 1.74 16.51
N SER A 314 -4.59 1.13 15.37
CA SER A 314 -5.97 1.02 14.86
C SER A 314 -6.68 -0.26 15.29
N PHE A 315 -6.02 -1.15 16.04
CA PHE A 315 -6.52 -2.47 16.40
C PHE A 315 -6.24 -2.84 17.87
N LEU A 316 -7.24 -2.65 18.71
CA LEU A 316 -7.15 -2.92 20.16
C LEU A 316 -7.29 -4.41 20.54
N GLY A 317 -6.98 -5.33 19.63
CA GLY A 317 -7.06 -6.78 19.83
C GLY A 317 -5.75 -7.39 20.31
N ASN A 318 -5.57 -8.70 20.08
CA ASN A 318 -4.30 -9.38 20.36
C ASN A 318 -3.34 -9.20 19.19
N ASP A 319 -2.04 -9.10 19.46
CA ASP A 319 -1.04 -8.95 18.41
C ASP A 319 -0.93 -10.21 17.53
N GLY A 320 -0.55 -9.96 16.28
CA GLY A 320 -0.26 -10.97 15.28
C GLY A 320 -1.46 -11.38 14.42
N GLY A 321 -1.14 -11.91 13.24
CA GLY A 321 -2.13 -12.20 12.21
C GLY A 321 -2.51 -10.97 11.38
N PHE A 322 -3.59 -11.10 10.61
CA PHE A 322 -3.94 -10.19 9.51
C PHE A 322 -5.14 -9.29 9.84
N SER A 323 -5.27 -8.88 11.11
CA SER A 323 -6.33 -7.96 11.56
C SER A 323 -5.74 -6.59 11.86
N GLY A 324 -6.51 -5.52 11.67
CA GLY A 324 -6.04 -4.14 11.86
C GLY A 324 -5.69 -3.47 10.54
N ALA A 325 -4.67 -2.61 10.53
CA ALA A 325 -4.32 -1.78 9.39
C ALA A 325 -3.76 -2.60 8.23
N TRP A 326 -4.53 -2.67 7.15
CA TRP A 326 -4.13 -3.26 5.89
C TRP A 326 -3.37 -2.25 5.03
N GLY A 327 -3.95 -1.07 4.83
CA GLY A 327 -3.42 -0.02 3.97
C GLY A 327 -3.11 1.25 4.75
N LEU A 328 -2.08 1.97 4.30
CA LEU A 328 -1.80 3.35 4.70
C LEU A 328 -1.62 4.19 3.44
N TYR A 329 -2.31 5.33 3.34
CA TYR A 329 -2.10 6.26 2.24
C TYR A 329 -1.65 7.63 2.77
N PRO A 330 -0.40 8.05 2.48
CA PRO A 330 0.16 9.30 3.02
C PRO A 330 0.24 10.47 2.04
N PHE A 331 -0.16 10.28 0.78
CA PHE A 331 0.27 11.18 -0.30
C PHE A 331 -0.64 12.40 -0.52
N PHE A 332 -1.52 12.69 0.43
CA PHE A 332 -2.39 13.86 0.34
C PHE A 332 -1.62 15.17 0.56
N PRO A 333 -1.95 16.25 -0.20
CA PRO A 333 -1.42 17.59 0.07
C PRO A 333 -1.67 18.08 1.50
N SER A 334 -2.78 17.68 2.13
CA SER A 334 -3.09 18.01 3.52
C SER A 334 -2.20 17.33 4.55
N GLN A 335 -1.36 16.37 4.12
CA GLN A 335 -0.55 15.48 4.98
C GLN A 335 -1.40 14.59 5.88
N THR A 336 -2.68 14.43 5.57
CA THR A 336 -3.55 13.46 6.22
C THR A 336 -3.17 12.06 5.75
N VAL A 337 -2.99 11.15 6.70
CA VAL A 337 -2.75 9.73 6.42
C VAL A 337 -4.06 8.97 6.56
N LEU A 338 -4.45 8.22 5.53
CA LEU A 338 -5.57 7.28 5.62
C LEU A 338 -5.10 5.94 6.15
N VAL A 339 -5.96 5.26 6.92
CA VAL A 339 -5.74 3.92 7.46
C VAL A 339 -7.01 3.08 7.23
N SER A 340 -6.88 1.85 6.75
CA SER A 340 -8.02 0.92 6.54
C SER A 340 -7.85 -0.43 7.19
#